data_AF-A0A955N9L8-F1
#
_entry.id   AF-A0A955N9L8-F1
#
_cell.length_a   1.000
_cell.length_b   1.000
_cell.length_c   1.000
_cell.angle_alpha   90.00
_cell.angle_beta   90.00
_cell.angle_gamma   90.00
#
_symmetry.space_group_name_H-M   'P 1'
#
loop_
_entity.id
_entity.type
_entity.pdbx_description
1 polymer ?
#
loop_
_entity_poly.entity_id
_entity_poly.type
_entity_poly.pdbx_seq_one_letter_code
_entity_poly.pdbx_strand_id
1 'polypeptide(L)'
;MSGFTVFYSWQSDLPSNNNRTFIEKAAENAIKQINNEAVLFHSPRLDQALRGETGIPAIAETILRKIGNCGFFLADISLVGRTHNGKKSIPNPNVMFELGYAAQVVGWKRIIL
;
A
#
# COMPACT_ATOMS: atom_id res chain seq x y z
N MET A 1 9.73 -2.90 19.28
CA MET A 1 9.19 -1.59 18.87
C MET A 1 8.99 -1.63 17.37
N SER A 2 7.75 -1.50 16.90
CA SER A 2 7.41 -1.53 15.47
C SER A 2 8.00 -0.29 14.81
N GLY A 3 8.90 -0.49 13.83
CA GLY A 3 9.39 0.61 13.01
C GLY A 3 8.24 1.31 12.29
N PHE A 4 8.45 2.57 11.91
CA PHE A 4 7.49 3.32 11.11
C PHE A 4 7.41 2.68 9.71
N THR A 5 6.22 2.28 9.25
CA THR A 5 6.02 1.57 7.98
C THR A 5 5.03 2.29 7.07
N VAL A 6 5.28 2.22 5.77
CA VAL A 6 4.35 2.56 4.71
C VAL A 6 3.83 1.25 4.13
N PHE A 7 2.55 0.95 4.31
CA PHE A 7 1.93 -0.21 3.67
C PHE A 7 1.50 0.19 2.25
N TYR A 8 2.04 -0.50 1.25
CA TYR A 8 1.71 -0.29 -0.15
C TYR A 8 0.73 -1.35 -0.65
N SER A 9 -0.49 -0.91 -0.95
CA SER A 9 -1.54 -1.68 -1.60
C SER A 9 -1.50 -1.43 -3.11
N TRP A 10 -1.40 -2.51 -3.89
CA TRP A 10 -1.14 -2.43 -5.34
C TRP A 10 -2.04 -3.34 -6.16
N GLN A 11 -2.13 -3.06 -7.45
CA GLN A 11 -2.86 -3.87 -8.43
C GLN A 11 -1.94 -4.51 -9.48
N SER A 12 -2.34 -5.67 -10.00
CA SER A 12 -1.59 -6.44 -11.02
C SER A 12 -2.12 -6.30 -12.44
N ASP A 13 -3.24 -5.62 -12.62
CA ASP A 13 -4.02 -5.62 -13.87
C ASP A 13 -3.37 -4.76 -14.97
N LEU A 14 -2.60 -3.74 -14.59
CA LEU A 14 -1.89 -2.86 -15.53
C LEU A 14 -0.40 -3.20 -15.67
N PRO A 15 0.26 -2.79 -16.76
CA PRO A 15 1.70 -3.03 -16.97
C PRO A 15 2.54 -2.54 -15.79
N SER A 16 3.30 -3.46 -15.19
CA SER A 16 4.00 -3.20 -13.92
C SER A 16 5.04 -2.08 -14.01
N ASN A 17 5.69 -1.91 -15.17
CA ASN A 17 6.73 -0.90 -15.39
C ASN A 17 6.27 0.54 -15.19
N ASN A 18 4.98 0.82 -15.45
CA ASN A 18 4.40 2.15 -15.33
C ASN A 18 3.43 2.26 -14.13
N ASN A 19 3.21 1.17 -13.40
CA ASN A 19 2.27 1.13 -12.27
C ASN A 19 3.00 0.57 -11.04
N ARG A 20 2.73 -0.67 -10.64
CA ARG A 20 3.30 -1.32 -9.43
C ARG A 20 4.79 -1.02 -9.22
N THR A 21 5.64 -1.34 -10.20
CA THR A 21 7.09 -1.20 -10.08
C THR A 21 7.52 0.26 -10.08
N PHE A 22 6.80 1.13 -10.80
CA PHE A 22 7.06 2.57 -10.81
C PHE A 22 6.75 3.20 -9.46
N ILE A 23 5.55 2.94 -8.92
CA ILE A 23 5.09 3.45 -7.64
C ILE A 23 5.95 2.91 -6.49
N GLU A 24 6.27 1.61 -6.50
CA GLU A 24 7.17 0.99 -5.51
C GLU A 24 8.54 1.69 -5.51
N LYS A 25 9.16 1.91 -6.67
CA LYS A 25 10.44 2.63 -6.78
C LYS A 25 10.35 4.07 -6.30
N ALA A 26 9.26 4.78 -6.62
CA ALA A 26 9.05 6.15 -6.17
C ALA A 26 8.95 6.21 -4.64
N ALA A 27 8.17 5.30 -4.03
CA ALA A 27 8.04 5.18 -2.59
C ALA A 27 9.38 4.83 -1.92
N GLU A 28 10.12 3.86 -2.46
CA GLU A 28 11.45 3.50 -1.96
C GLU A 28 12.43 4.67 -2.02
N ASN A 29 12.41 5.46 -3.11
CA ASN A 29 13.28 6.64 -3.24
C ASN A 29 12.92 7.74 -2.24
N ALA A 30 11.64 8.02 -2.04
CA ALA A 30 11.17 8.98 -1.03
C ALA A 30 11.59 8.53 0.39
N ILE A 31 11.41 7.24 0.69
CA ILE A 31 11.85 6.64 1.96
C ILE A 31 13.36 6.79 2.15
N LYS A 32 14.16 6.51 1.11
CA LYS A 32 15.63 6.70 1.16
C LYS A 32 16.00 8.15 1.43
N GLN A 33 15.34 9.10 0.77
CA GLN A 33 15.60 10.52 0.99
C GLN A 33 15.30 10.94 2.43
N ILE A 34 14.14 10.55 2.97
CA ILE A 34 13.77 10.79 4.37
C ILE A 34 14.79 10.15 5.32
N ASN A 35 15.24 8.92 5.03
CA ASN A 35 16.20 8.21 5.87
C ASN A 35 17.60 8.82 5.86
N ASN A 36 18.00 9.48 4.76
CA ASN A 36 19.27 10.20 4.71
C ASN A 36 19.24 11.47 5.58
N GLU A 37 18.06 12.03 5.81
CA GLU A 37 17.84 13.24 6.61
C GLU A 37 17.46 12.93 8.07
N ALA A 38 16.93 11.74 8.35
CA ALA A 38 16.42 11.33 9.66
C ALA A 38 17.44 10.53 10.49
N VAL A 39 17.45 10.77 11.81
CA VAL A 39 18.17 9.92 12.77
C VAL A 39 17.54 8.53 12.75
N LEU A 40 18.36 7.50 12.48
CA LEU A 40 18.10 6.06 12.20
C LEU A 40 16.94 5.34 12.93
N PHE A 41 16.37 5.90 14.00
CA PHE A 41 15.37 5.23 14.84
C PHE A 41 13.92 5.37 14.35
N HIS A 42 13.62 6.28 13.42
CA HIS A 42 12.25 6.52 12.90
C HIS A 42 12.10 6.35 11.39
N SER A 43 13.07 5.70 10.74
CA SER A 43 13.10 5.51 9.30
C SER A 43 11.90 4.71 8.76
N PRO A 44 11.08 5.26 7.83
CA PRO A 44 10.04 4.50 7.16
C PRO A 44 10.58 3.27 6.43
N ARG A 45 9.77 2.21 6.40
CA ARG A 45 10.00 1.01 5.58
C ARG A 45 8.78 0.71 4.73
N LEU A 46 9.00 0.31 3.49
CA LEU A 46 7.92 -0.14 2.61
C LEU A 46 7.56 -1.59 2.94
N ASP A 47 6.28 -1.86 3.13
CA ASP A 47 5.73 -3.18 3.36
C ASP A 47 4.53 -3.43 2.44
N GLN A 48 4.27 -4.68 2.08
CA GLN A 48 3.20 -5.06 1.16
C GLN A 48 2.84 -6.55 1.28
N ALA A 49 1.58 -6.89 0.98
CA ALA A 49 1.08 -8.27 0.94
C ALA A 49 1.53 -9.10 2.17
N LEU A 50 1.96 -10.35 1.96
CA LEU A 50 2.46 -11.25 3.00
C LEU A 50 3.98 -11.18 3.21
N ARG A 51 4.65 -10.09 2.77
CA ARG A 51 6.10 -9.96 2.92
C ARG A 51 6.51 -10.14 4.39
N GLY A 52 7.43 -11.05 4.65
CA GLY A 52 7.98 -11.34 5.99
C GLY A 52 7.17 -12.30 6.85
N GLU A 53 6.06 -12.86 6.37
CA GLU A 53 5.20 -13.79 7.12
C GLU A 53 5.56 -15.25 6.79
N THR A 54 5.56 -16.13 7.80
CA THR A 54 5.87 -17.57 7.66
C THR A 54 4.64 -18.44 7.90
N GLY A 55 4.54 -19.59 7.21
CA GLY A 55 3.43 -20.55 7.34
C GLY A 55 2.29 -20.35 6.33
N ILE A 56 1.09 -20.87 6.66
CA ILE A 56 -0.18 -20.61 5.93
C ILE A 56 -0.99 -19.63 6.77
N PRO A 57 -0.64 -18.33 6.80
CA PRO A 57 -1.47 -17.34 7.45
C PRO A 57 -2.81 -17.19 6.73
N ALA A 58 -3.87 -16.89 7.48
CA ALA A 58 -5.09 -16.38 6.88
C ALA A 58 -4.76 -15.06 6.15
N ILE A 59 -4.69 -15.12 4.81
CA ILE A 59 -4.13 -14.06 3.96
C ILE A 59 -4.75 -12.70 4.26
N ALA A 60 -6.08 -12.65 4.36
CA ALA A 60 -6.83 -11.43 4.64
C ALA A 60 -6.53 -10.87 6.03
N GLU A 61 -6.53 -11.71 7.07
CA GLU A 61 -6.27 -11.28 8.45
C GLU A 61 -4.88 -10.68 8.60
N THR A 62 -3.88 -11.31 7.99
CA THR A 62 -2.50 -10.81 8.00
C THR A 62 -2.37 -9.46 7.28
N ILE A 63 -2.99 -9.30 6.12
CA ILE A 63 -3.00 -8.02 5.40
C ILE A 63 -3.66 -6.94 6.26
N LEU A 64 -4.85 -7.19 6.81
CA LEU A 64 -5.56 -6.24 7.66
C LEU A 64 -4.77 -5.88 8.93
N ARG A 65 -4.07 -6.84 9.53
CA ARG A 65 -3.17 -6.60 10.66
C ARG A 65 -2.00 -5.70 10.27
N LYS A 66 -1.36 -5.94 9.12
CA LYS A 66 -0.26 -5.12 8.63
C LYS A 66 -0.70 -3.69 8.30
N ILE A 67 -1.90 -3.53 7.72
CA ILE A 67 -2.53 -2.22 7.49
C ILE A 67 -2.82 -1.52 8.83
N GLY A 68 -3.41 -2.22 9.81
CA GLY A 68 -3.73 -1.64 11.11
C GLY A 68 -2.50 -1.16 11.89
N ASN A 69 -1.34 -1.74 11.63
CA ASN A 69 -0.08 -1.41 12.30
C ASN A 69 0.81 -0.46 11.49
N CYS A 70 0.38 0.01 10.31
CA CYS A 70 1.21 0.90 9.49
C CYS A 70 1.17 2.36 9.95
N GLY A 71 2.23 3.09 9.63
CA GLY A 71 2.31 4.54 9.83
C GLY A 71 1.57 5.31 8.74
N PHE A 72 1.71 4.88 7.49
CA PHE A 72 1.00 5.43 6.32
C PHE A 72 0.52 4.30 5.40
N PHE A 73 -0.57 4.55 4.70
CA PHE A 73 -1.11 3.64 3.67
C PHE A 73 -1.01 4.29 2.30
N LEU A 74 -0.35 3.61 1.36
CA LEU A 74 -0.19 4.03 -0.04
C LEU A 74 -1.04 3.12 -0.92
N ALA A 75 -1.95 3.69 -1.72
CA ALA A 75 -2.89 2.94 -2.53
C ALA A 75 -2.68 3.20 -4.03
N ASP A 76 -2.44 2.15 -4.82
CA ASP A 76 -2.51 2.25 -6.29
C ASP A 76 -3.96 2.21 -6.77
N ILE A 77 -4.59 3.39 -6.90
CA ILE A 77 -5.98 3.53 -7.37
C ILE A 77 -6.10 3.61 -8.91
N SER A 78 -5.09 3.13 -9.64
CA SER A 78 -5.12 3.11 -11.10
C SER A 78 -6.36 2.37 -11.63
N LEU A 79 -6.88 2.86 -12.76
CA LEU A 79 -8.11 2.34 -13.35
C LEU A 79 -7.81 1.07 -14.13
N VAL A 80 -8.25 -0.07 -13.60
CA VAL A 80 -7.97 -1.41 -14.13
C VAL A 80 -9.09 -1.96 -15.02
N GLY A 81 -10.26 -1.34 -14.99
CA GLY A 81 -11.40 -1.81 -15.77
C GLY A 81 -12.47 -0.75 -15.99
N ARG A 82 -13.61 -1.17 -16.52
CA ARG A 82 -14.81 -0.35 -16.70
C ARG A 82 -16.06 -1.11 -16.28
N THR A 83 -17.12 -0.39 -15.94
CA THR A 83 -18.46 -0.97 -15.74
C THR A 83 -18.97 -1.61 -17.04
N HIS A 84 -19.94 -2.52 -16.92
CA HIS A 84 -20.54 -3.22 -18.07
C HIS A 84 -21.00 -2.26 -19.20
N ASN A 85 -21.54 -1.09 -18.85
CA ASN A 85 -21.97 -0.07 -19.82
C ASN A 85 -20.85 0.89 -20.27
N GLY A 86 -19.61 0.66 -19.87
CA GLY A 86 -18.42 1.46 -20.22
C GLY A 86 -18.33 2.85 -19.59
N LYS A 87 -19.39 3.31 -18.90
CA LYS A 87 -19.53 4.70 -18.44
C LYS A 87 -18.60 5.08 -17.29
N LYS A 88 -18.22 4.13 -16.44
CA LYS A 88 -17.35 4.37 -15.28
C LYS A 88 -16.13 3.49 -15.37
N SER A 89 -14.97 4.08 -15.12
CA SER A 89 -13.75 3.33 -14.88
C SER A 89 -13.71 2.84 -13.44
N ILE A 90 -13.11 1.68 -13.21
CA ILE A 90 -13.04 1.04 -11.89
C ILE A 90 -11.57 0.75 -11.52
N PRO A 91 -11.16 1.06 -10.28
CA PRO A 91 -9.89 0.60 -9.73
C PRO A 91 -10.00 -0.86 -9.27
N ASN A 92 -8.87 -1.44 -8.84
CA ASN A 92 -8.85 -2.81 -8.34
C ASN A 92 -9.67 -2.94 -7.02
N PRO A 93 -10.60 -3.90 -6.92
CA PRO A 93 -11.49 -4.01 -5.77
C PRO A 93 -10.77 -4.38 -4.46
N ASN A 94 -9.66 -5.11 -4.53
CA ASN A 94 -8.88 -5.45 -3.33
C ASN A 94 -8.21 -4.20 -2.76
N VAL A 95 -7.61 -3.37 -3.61
CA VAL A 95 -7.02 -2.09 -3.19
C VAL A 95 -8.08 -1.19 -2.57
N MET A 96 -9.28 -1.13 -3.15
CA MET A 96 -10.38 -0.33 -2.58
C MET A 96 -10.88 -0.85 -1.24
N PHE A 97 -10.92 -2.18 -1.05
CA PHE A 97 -11.26 -2.79 0.23
C PHE A 97 -10.22 -2.45 1.30
N GLU A 98 -8.93 -2.64 0.98
CA GLU A 98 -7.81 -2.31 1.87
C GLU A 98 -7.77 -0.82 2.20
N LEU A 99 -8.03 0.06 1.22
CA LEU A 99 -8.14 1.51 1.40
C LEU A 99 -9.28 1.88 2.36
N GLY A 100 -10.45 1.29 2.19
CA GLY A 100 -11.59 1.53 3.09
C GLY A 100 -11.28 1.12 4.53
N TYR A 101 -10.62 -0.04 4.70
CA TYR A 101 -10.16 -0.49 6.01
C TYR A 101 -9.07 0.44 6.58
N ALA A 102 -8.07 0.82 5.79
CA ALA A 102 -7.01 1.74 6.20
C ALA A 102 -7.56 3.10 6.62
N ALA A 103 -8.57 3.61 5.90
CA ALA A 103 -9.25 4.86 6.26
C ALA A 103 -9.91 4.78 7.64
N GLN A 104 -10.43 3.61 8.01
CA GLN A 104 -11.05 3.39 9.31
C GLN A 104 -10.03 3.27 10.45
N VAL A 105 -8.94 2.53 10.25
CA VAL A 105 -8.01 2.19 11.34
C VAL A 105 -6.79 3.12 11.42
N VAL A 106 -6.33 3.62 10.27
CA VAL A 106 -5.18 4.54 10.16
C VAL A 106 -5.69 5.99 9.99
N GLY A 107 -6.81 6.22 9.32
CA GLY A 107 -7.38 7.56 9.15
C GLY A 107 -6.85 8.29 7.91
N TRP A 108 -7.72 9.09 7.31
CA TRP A 108 -7.48 9.77 6.01
C TRP A 108 -6.23 10.65 5.94
N LYS A 109 -5.79 11.26 7.05
CA LYS A 109 -4.57 12.08 7.09
C LYS A 109 -3.28 11.28 6.83
N ARG A 110 -3.35 9.95 6.92
CA ARG A 110 -2.23 9.02 6.76
C ARG A 110 -2.35 8.17 5.49
N ILE A 111 -3.23 8.56 4.57
CA ILE A 111 -3.43 7.89 3.28
C ILE A 111 -2.78 8.70 2.16
N ILE A 112 -2.11 8.01 1.25
CA ILE A 112 -1.53 8.53 -0.01
C ILE A 112 -2.17 7.74 -1.16
N LEU A 113 -2.61 8.45 -2.21
CA LEU A 113 -3.27 7.91 -3.40
C LEU A 113 -2.45 8.18 -4.66
#